data_AF-A0A453NQ53-F1
#
_entry.id   AF-A0A453NQ53-F1
#
_cell.length_a   1.000
_cell.length_b   1.000
_cell.length_c   1.000
_cell.angle_alpha   90.00
_cell.angle_beta   90.00
_cell.angle_gamma   90.00
#
_symmetry.space_group_name_H-M   'P 1'
#
loop_
_entity.id
_entity.type
_entity.pdbx_description
1 polymer ?
#
loop_
_entity_poly.entity_id
_entity_poly.type
_entity_poly.pdbx_seq_one_letter_code
_entity_poly.pdbx_strand_id
1 'polypeptide(L)'
;PIKQSLEALVYHRIYSPISFGKKYDPNGDYIRHFIPVLKDMPKEYIYEPWTAPLSVQEKARCIVGKDYPKPVVDHEAASKECRKRMEEAYASNRLGGNPVKGNSSNSSRRKFSDGGQDVPDSSMSKQPRKRS
;
A
#
# COMPACT_ATOMS: atom_id res chain seq x y z
N PRO A 1 -10.03 -13.40 31.87
CA PRO A 1 -9.44 -12.04 31.77
C PRO A 1 -8.30 -11.90 30.74
N ILE A 2 -7.41 -12.89 30.61
CA ILE A 2 -6.16 -12.75 29.80
C ILE A 2 -6.41 -12.91 28.28
N LYS A 3 -7.45 -13.65 27.86
CA LYS A 3 -7.76 -13.87 26.43
C LYS A 3 -8.36 -12.67 25.70
N GLN A 4 -9.06 -11.77 26.40
CA GLN A 4 -9.61 -10.54 25.79
C GLN A 4 -8.52 -9.53 25.42
N SER A 5 -7.34 -9.62 26.05
CA SER A 5 -6.25 -8.67 25.87
C SER A 5 -5.43 -8.89 24.60
N LEU A 6 -5.38 -10.11 24.06
CA LEU A 6 -4.58 -10.42 22.85
C LEU A 6 -5.36 -10.12 21.56
N GLU A 7 -6.68 -10.33 21.57
CA GLU A 7 -7.56 -10.12 20.41
C GLU A 7 -7.72 -8.63 20.05
N ALA A 8 -7.80 -7.75 21.05
CA ALA A 8 -7.95 -6.31 20.86
C ALA A 8 -6.66 -5.59 20.40
N LEU A 9 -5.54 -6.29 20.20
CA LEU A 9 -4.26 -5.66 19.86
C LEU A 9 -3.87 -5.80 18.39
N VAL A 10 -4.44 -6.75 17.65
CA VAL A 10 -3.88 -7.15 16.35
C VAL A 10 -4.22 -6.17 15.22
N TYR A 11 -5.40 -5.54 15.26
CA TYR A 11 -5.89 -4.68 14.16
C TYR A 11 -5.90 -3.18 14.47
N HIS A 12 -5.54 -2.77 15.69
CA HIS A 12 -5.55 -1.36 16.08
C HIS A 12 -4.29 -0.59 15.66
N ARG A 13 -3.24 -1.29 15.20
CA ARG A 13 -1.98 -0.68 14.80
C ARG A 13 -2.01 -0.28 13.32
N ILE A 14 -2.25 1.00 13.07
CA ILE A 14 -2.12 1.61 11.75
C ILE A 14 -0.91 2.54 11.78
N TYR A 15 0.07 2.26 10.92
CA TYR A 15 1.29 3.05 10.84
C TYR A 15 1.11 4.25 9.92
N SER A 16 1.54 5.43 10.38
CA SER A 16 1.57 6.64 9.58
C SER A 16 2.84 6.69 8.74
N PRO A 17 2.74 6.82 7.40
CA PRO A 17 3.91 6.95 6.54
C PRO A 17 4.71 8.22 6.85
N ILE A 18 4.05 9.24 7.39
CA ILE A 18 4.66 10.53 7.75
C ILE A 18 5.44 10.39 9.05
N SER A 19 4.79 9.91 10.12
CA SER A 19 5.40 9.85 11.45
C SER A 19 6.53 8.81 11.51
N PHE A 20 6.39 7.68 10.82
CA PHE A 20 7.47 6.70 10.72
C PHE A 20 8.65 7.26 9.94
N GLY A 21 8.38 7.88 8.79
CA GLY A 21 9.43 8.50 7.98
C GLY A 21 10.26 9.50 8.79
N LYS A 22 9.60 10.47 9.43
CA LYS A 22 10.25 11.46 10.30
C LYS A 22 11.06 10.84 11.45
N LYS A 23 10.63 9.68 11.97
CA LYS A 23 11.30 8.99 13.06
C LYS A 23 12.57 8.25 12.62
N TYR A 24 12.53 7.56 11.49
CA TYR A 24 13.62 6.67 11.05
C TYR A 24 14.57 7.32 10.03
N ASP A 25 14.12 8.34 9.33
CA ASP A 25 14.93 9.14 8.40
C ASP A 25 14.63 10.65 8.60
N PRO A 26 15.21 11.29 9.62
CA PRO A 26 14.90 12.68 9.97
C PRO A 26 15.23 13.71 8.87
N ASN A 27 16.15 13.39 7.96
CA ASN A 27 16.58 14.29 6.88
C ASN A 27 15.86 14.01 5.54
N GLY A 28 15.23 12.85 5.41
CA GLY A 28 14.61 12.40 4.17
C GLY A 28 15.62 11.87 3.14
N ASP A 29 16.81 11.46 3.57
CA ASP A 29 17.89 11.02 2.68
C ASP A 29 17.48 9.79 1.87
N TYR A 30 16.71 8.89 2.49
CA TYR A 30 16.14 7.73 1.81
C TYR A 30 15.17 8.16 0.72
N ILE A 31 14.26 9.09 1.02
CA ILE A 31 13.29 9.60 0.04
C ILE A 31 14.02 10.29 -1.12
N ARG A 32 15.03 11.12 -0.84
CA ARG A 32 15.78 11.84 -1.90
C ARG A 32 16.52 10.88 -2.83
N HIS A 33 17.02 9.77 -2.29
CA HIS A 33 17.70 8.75 -3.08
C HIS A 33 16.75 8.01 -4.02
N PHE A 34 15.61 7.52 -3.50
CA PHE A 34 14.69 6.68 -4.28
C PHE A 34 13.65 7.45 -5.08
N ILE A 35 13.37 8.70 -4.70
CA ILE A 35 12.39 9.58 -5.35
C ILE A 35 13.13 10.87 -5.77
N PRO A 36 13.87 10.84 -6.88
CA PRO A 36 14.75 11.95 -7.29
C PRO A 36 13.99 13.24 -7.63
N VAL A 37 12.69 13.16 -7.93
CA VAL A 37 11.84 14.35 -8.11
C VAL A 37 11.71 15.17 -6.83
N LEU A 38 11.87 14.55 -5.65
CA LEU A 38 11.84 15.23 -4.35
C LEU A 38 13.23 15.62 -3.82
N LYS A 39 14.30 15.44 -4.60
CA LYS A 39 15.69 15.59 -4.12
C LYS A 39 16.00 16.97 -3.52
N ASP A 40 15.34 18.03 -4.02
CA ASP A 40 15.56 19.43 -3.60
C ASP A 40 14.47 19.92 -2.63
N MET A 41 13.49 19.07 -2.28
CA MET A 41 12.41 19.43 -1.35
C MET A 41 12.97 19.66 0.06
N PRO A 42 12.64 20.74 0.79
CA PRO A 42 13.16 20.93 2.14
C PRO A 42 12.76 19.79 3.09
N LYS A 43 13.61 19.51 4.08
CA LYS A 43 13.39 18.39 5.02
C LYS A 43 12.07 18.50 5.77
N GLU A 44 11.58 19.72 5.98
CA GLU A 44 10.32 20.02 6.67
C GLU A 44 9.12 19.47 5.89
N TYR A 45 9.23 19.39 4.56
CA TYR A 45 8.17 19.00 3.64
C TYR A 45 8.41 17.66 2.96
N ILE A 46 9.56 17.02 3.12
CA ILE A 46 9.93 15.80 2.36
C ILE A 46 8.92 14.65 2.56
N TYR A 47 8.30 14.56 3.74
CA TYR A 47 7.28 13.56 4.06
C TYR A 47 5.85 14.00 3.76
N GLU A 48 5.65 15.29 3.53
CA GLU A 48 4.34 15.92 3.32
C GLU A 48 4.43 17.03 2.24
N PRO A 49 4.91 16.72 1.02
CA PRO A 49 5.21 17.76 0.02
C PRO A 49 3.98 18.58 -0.38
N TRP A 50 2.78 18.03 -0.25
CA TRP A 50 1.52 18.74 -0.51
C TRP A 50 1.23 19.87 0.48
N THR A 51 1.90 19.90 1.63
CA THR A 51 1.78 20.99 2.62
C THR A 51 2.76 22.13 2.35
N ALA A 52 3.72 21.93 1.43
CA ALA A 52 4.69 22.96 1.07
C ALA A 52 3.99 24.12 0.34
N PRO A 53 4.28 25.39 0.69
CA PRO A 53 3.85 26.54 -0.10
C PRO A 53 4.32 26.44 -1.55
N LEU A 54 3.56 27.01 -2.49
CA LEU A 54 3.91 26.94 -3.91
C LEU A 54 5.32 27.49 -4.20
N SER A 55 5.73 28.56 -3.52
CA SER A 55 7.08 29.13 -3.66
C SER A 55 8.20 28.17 -3.23
N VAL A 56 7.92 27.27 -2.29
CA VAL A 56 8.86 26.20 -1.88
C VAL A 56 8.89 25.09 -2.93
N GLN A 57 7.72 24.68 -3.44
CA GLN A 57 7.60 23.68 -4.50
C GLN A 57 8.33 24.11 -5.78
N GLU A 58 8.22 25.38 -6.16
CA GLU A 58 8.94 25.98 -7.29
C GLU A 58 10.45 25.95 -7.08
N LYS A 59 10.94 26.38 -5.91
CA LYS A 59 12.38 26.32 -5.56
C LYS A 59 12.91 24.89 -5.57
N ALA A 60 12.11 23.94 -5.11
CA ALA A 60 12.43 22.51 -5.12
C ALA A 60 12.26 21.85 -6.50
N ARG A 61 11.76 22.58 -7.51
CA ARG A 61 11.49 22.09 -8.87
C ARG A 61 10.57 20.87 -8.90
N CYS A 62 9.60 20.84 -7.98
CA CYS A 62 8.64 19.75 -7.85
C CYS A 62 7.28 20.31 -7.47
N ILE A 63 6.38 20.42 -8.45
CA ILE A 63 5.00 20.89 -8.24
C ILE A 63 4.08 19.70 -7.92
N VAL A 64 3.47 19.75 -6.74
CA VAL A 64 2.53 18.71 -6.31
C VAL A 64 1.23 18.79 -7.11
N GLY A 65 0.80 17.67 -7.66
CA GLY A 65 -0.28 17.51 -8.62
C GLY A 65 0.19 17.48 -10.08
N LYS A 66 1.45 17.81 -10.37
CA LYS A 66 2.04 17.74 -11.71
C LYS A 66 3.25 16.80 -11.75
N ASP A 67 4.27 17.11 -10.97
CA ASP A 67 5.55 16.36 -10.95
C ASP A 67 5.54 15.28 -9.85
N TYR A 68 4.78 15.50 -8.78
CA TYR A 68 4.55 14.53 -7.71
C TYR A 68 3.06 14.47 -7.36
N PRO A 69 2.44 13.30 -7.15
CA PRO A 69 1.00 13.20 -6.92
C PRO A 69 0.56 13.82 -5.59
N LYS A 70 -0.69 14.28 -5.55
CA LYS A 70 -1.37 14.63 -4.28
C LYS A 70 -1.64 13.35 -3.48
N PRO A 71 -1.78 13.43 -2.14
CA PRO A 71 -2.23 12.30 -1.33
C PRO A 71 -3.50 11.69 -1.90
N VAL A 72 -3.47 10.37 -2.09
CA VAL A 72 -4.61 9.61 -2.61
C VAL A 72 -5.75 9.57 -1.59
N VAL A 73 -5.41 9.54 -0.30
CA VAL A 73 -6.33 9.54 0.83
C VAL A 73 -5.80 10.44 1.94
N ASP A 74 -6.70 11.01 2.72
CA ASP A 74 -6.35 11.55 4.03
C ASP A 74 -6.10 10.37 4.99
N HIS A 75 -4.87 10.27 5.49
CA HIS A 75 -4.45 9.18 6.36
C HIS A 75 -5.24 9.14 7.68
N GLU A 76 -5.58 10.29 8.26
CA GLU A 76 -6.30 10.33 9.54
C GLU A 76 -7.72 9.79 9.37
N ALA A 77 -8.43 10.29 8.36
CA ALA A 77 -9.77 9.82 8.01
C ALA A 77 -9.75 8.32 7.63
N ALA A 78 -8.80 7.89 6.80
CA ALA A 78 -8.67 6.50 6.37
C ALA A 78 -8.35 5.56 7.56
N SER A 79 -7.47 5.98 8.46
CA SER A 79 -7.12 5.23 9.67
C SER A 79 -8.32 5.07 10.60
N LYS A 80 -9.09 6.15 10.81
CA LYS A 80 -10.30 6.12 11.63
C LYS A 80 -11.35 5.16 11.05
N GLU A 81 -11.61 5.26 9.75
CA GLU A 81 -12.58 4.40 9.09
C GLU A 81 -12.15 2.93 9.07
N CYS A 82 -10.86 2.67 8.85
CA CYS A 82 -10.29 1.32 8.93
C CYS A 82 -10.52 0.69 10.31
N ARG A 83 -10.17 1.42 11.40
CA ARG A 83 -10.39 0.94 12.78
C ARG A 83 -11.87 0.64 13.06
N LYS A 84 -12.76 1.53 12.65
CA LYS A 84 -14.21 1.35 12.81
C LYS A 84 -14.71 0.09 12.12
N ARG A 85 -14.37 -0.10 10.84
CA ARG A 85 -14.78 -1.29 10.07
C ARG A 85 -14.22 -2.58 10.65
N MET A 86 -12.97 -2.56 11.11
CA MET A 86 -12.39 -3.72 11.78
C MET A 86 -13.13 -4.03 13.08
N GLU A 87 -13.42 -3.03 13.91
CA GLU A 87 -14.19 -3.22 15.15
C GLU A 87 -15.58 -3.84 14.86
N GLU A 88 -16.29 -3.37 13.85
CA GLU A 88 -17.59 -3.93 13.41
C GLU A 88 -17.46 -5.38 12.91
N ALA A 89 -16.43 -5.69 12.12
CA ALA A 89 -16.15 -7.04 11.63
C ALA A 89 -15.80 -8.01 12.77
N TYR A 90 -15.02 -7.56 13.75
CA TYR A 90 -14.69 -8.38 14.91
C TYR A 90 -15.88 -8.55 15.84
N ALA A 91 -16.69 -7.51 16.06
CA ALA A 91 -17.91 -7.60 16.85
C ALA A 91 -18.91 -8.60 16.24
N SER A 92 -19.13 -8.52 14.92
CA SER A 92 -20.01 -9.44 14.20
C SER A 92 -19.53 -10.90 14.22
N ASN A 93 -18.22 -11.13 14.09
CA ASN A 93 -17.65 -12.49 14.20
C ASN A 93 -17.67 -13.03 15.65
N ARG A 94 -17.50 -12.17 16.66
CA ARG A 94 -17.49 -12.56 18.09
C ARG A 94 -18.89 -12.89 18.63
N LEU A 95 -19.95 -12.34 18.03
CA LEU A 95 -21.35 -12.54 18.42
C LEU A 95 -22.02 -13.77 17.76
N GLY A 96 -21.25 -14.65 17.09
CA GLY A 96 -21.75 -15.92 16.53
C GLY A 96 -22.28 -15.82 15.10
N GLY A 97 -21.55 -15.15 14.20
CA GLY A 97 -21.94 -15.02 12.80
C GLY A 97 -21.75 -16.30 11.98
N ASN A 98 -22.85 -16.87 11.50
CA ASN A 98 -22.89 -17.72 10.30
C ASN A 98 -22.01 -17.13 9.18
N PRO A 99 -21.41 -17.96 8.30
CA PRO A 99 -20.53 -17.48 7.24
C PRO A 99 -21.24 -16.43 6.40
N VAL A 100 -20.63 -15.25 6.30
CA VAL A 100 -21.07 -14.17 5.41
C VAL A 100 -21.16 -14.74 4.00
N LYS A 101 -22.38 -15.00 3.51
CA LYS A 101 -22.62 -15.25 2.09
C LYS A 101 -22.17 -13.99 1.36
N GLY A 102 -21.01 -14.06 0.71
CA GLY A 102 -20.52 -12.98 -0.13
C GLY A 102 -21.56 -12.70 -1.19
N ASN A 103 -22.25 -11.56 -1.10
CA ASN A 103 -23.03 -11.05 -2.21
C ASN A 103 -22.06 -10.72 -3.34
N SER A 104 -22.00 -11.62 -4.32
CA SER A 104 -21.41 -11.41 -5.63
C SER A 104 -22.18 -10.32 -6.38
N SER A 105 -22.03 -9.07 -5.97
CA SER A 105 -22.53 -7.92 -6.72
C SER A 105 -21.62 -6.72 -6.51
N ASN A 106 -20.38 -6.84 -6.99
CA ASN A 106 -19.72 -5.70 -7.62
C ASN A 106 -18.73 -6.20 -8.66
N SER A 107 -19.26 -6.40 -9.86
CA SER A 107 -18.53 -6.49 -11.12
C SER A 107 -17.81 -5.17 -11.38
N SER A 108 -16.59 -5.01 -10.85
CA SER A 108 -15.64 -3.97 -11.30
C SER A 108 -14.19 -4.35 -11.03
N ARG A 109 -13.84 -5.64 -11.15
CA ARG A 109 -12.42 -6.03 -11.28
C ARG A 109 -12.01 -5.70 -12.70
N ARG A 110 -11.22 -4.63 -12.88
CA ARG A 110 -10.67 -4.20 -14.17
C ARG A 110 -10.02 -5.41 -14.85
N LYS A 111 -10.58 -5.86 -15.98
CA LYS A 111 -10.00 -6.88 -16.86
C LYS A 111 -8.71 -6.30 -17.44
N PHE A 112 -7.56 -6.79 -16.99
CA PHE A 112 -6.35 -6.74 -17.80
C PHE A 112 -6.40 -7.94 -18.74
N SER A 113 -6.55 -7.69 -20.03
CA SER A 113 -6.39 -8.70 -21.08
C SER A 113 -4.89 -8.88 -21.33
N ASP A 114 -4.33 -9.99 -20.90
CA ASP A 114 -3.03 -10.45 -21.37
C ASP A 114 -3.26 -11.46 -22.50
N GLY A 115 -2.88 -11.07 -23.71
CA GLY A 115 -2.90 -11.93 -24.89
C GLY A 115 -1.51 -12.52 -25.08
N GLY A 116 -1.32 -13.77 -24.63
CA GLY A 116 -0.12 -14.56 -24.85
C GLY A 116 -0.51 -15.95 -25.36
N GLN A 117 -0.03 -16.29 -26.55
CA GLN A 117 -0.44 -17.41 -27.39
C GLN A 117 -0.10 -18.80 -26.81
N ASP A 118 -1.00 -19.75 -27.09
CA ASP A 118 -0.87 -21.18 -26.86
C ASP A 118 0.35 -21.80 -27.58
N VAL A 119 1.13 -22.62 -26.87
CA VAL A 119 2.11 -23.56 -27.45
C VAL A 119 1.63 -25.00 -27.21
N PRO A 120 1.51 -25.84 -28.25
CA PRO A 120 1.02 -27.20 -28.08
C PRO A 120 2.14 -28.18 -27.69
N ASP A 121 1.81 -29.08 -26.78
CA ASP A 121 2.60 -30.22 -26.34
C ASP A 121 2.64 -31.32 -27.43
N SER A 122 3.84 -31.80 -27.79
CA SER A 122 3.97 -33.09 -28.45
C SER A 122 5.28 -33.80 -28.10
N SER A 123 5.09 -35.00 -27.56
CA SER A 123 6.04 -36.04 -27.22
C SER A 123 6.94 -36.50 -28.36
N MET A 124 8.24 -36.75 -28.11
CA MET A 124 8.98 -37.82 -28.79
C MET A 124 10.32 -38.23 -28.12
N SER A 125 10.41 -39.54 -27.82
CA SER A 125 11.58 -40.44 -27.75
C SER A 125 12.84 -40.08 -26.94
N LYS A 126 13.07 -40.85 -25.86
CA LYS A 126 14.38 -41.01 -25.19
C LYS A 126 15.31 -41.89 -26.04
N GLN A 127 16.55 -41.45 -26.26
CA GLN A 127 17.68 -42.35 -26.59
C GLN A 127 18.81 -42.17 -25.57
N PRO A 128 19.50 -43.24 -25.15
CA PRO A 128 20.54 -43.15 -24.13
C PRO A 128 21.90 -42.79 -24.76
N ARG A 129 22.58 -41.78 -24.21
CA ARG A 129 23.98 -41.49 -24.55
C ARG A 129 24.90 -42.32 -23.64
N LYS A 130 25.74 -43.14 -24.26
CA LYS A 130 26.81 -43.93 -23.63
C LYS A 130 27.83 -43.01 -22.97
N ARG A 131 28.30 -43.40 -21.78
CA ARG A 131 29.47 -42.83 -21.12
C ARG A 131 30.75 -43.40 -21.74
N SER A 132 31.72 -42.53 -22.00
CA SER A 132 33.14 -42.84 -22.16
C SER A 132 33.92 -41.71 -21.51
#